data_AF-A0A2T2RBJ2-F1
#
_entry.id   AF-A0A2T2RBJ2-F1
#
_cell.length_a   1.000
_cell.length_b   1.000
_cell.length_c   1.000
_cell.angle_alpha   90.00
_cell.angle_beta   90.00
_cell.angle_gamma   90.00
#
_symmetry.space_group_name_H-M   'P 1'
#
loop_
_entity.id
_entity.type
_entity.pdbx_description
1 polymer ?
#
loop_
_entity_poly.entity_id
_entity_poly.type
_entity_poly.pdbx_seq_one_letter_code
_entity_poly.pdbx_strand_id
1 'polypeptide(L)'
;MSSVRRRLDVELVRRGLAPSRAQAQDLIEHGHVTVAGAPADKAARLVAPAEAVAVRHSSPWASRGAEKLLGALTAFPELQPSGRICLDAGAAAGGFTDVLLQRGAAAVCAVDVGYGQLAWHLRQDPRVVVLERVNVRHLTAEDVPAGLPGPVTLVVADLSFISLRLVLPALASMAS
;
A
#
# COMPACT_ATOMS: atom_id res chain seq x y z
N MET A 1 40.32 13.63 -11.04
CA MET A 1 39.62 12.99 -12.18
C MET A 1 38.39 13.81 -12.49
N SER A 2 38.27 14.36 -13.71
CA SER A 2 37.08 15.12 -14.11
C SER A 2 35.87 14.19 -14.08
N SER A 3 34.94 14.40 -13.15
CA SER A 3 33.72 13.61 -13.08
C SER A 3 32.79 14.09 -14.19
N VAL A 4 32.78 13.38 -15.32
CA VAL A 4 31.94 13.73 -16.48
C VAL A 4 30.48 13.87 -16.02
N ARG A 5 29.93 15.09 -16.15
CA ARG A 5 28.52 15.33 -15.88
C ARG A 5 27.66 14.73 -16.99
N ARG A 6 26.52 14.15 -16.62
CA ARG A 6 25.56 13.54 -17.56
C ARG A 6 24.19 14.15 -17.36
N ARG A 7 23.34 14.06 -18.38
CA ARG A 7 21.93 14.39 -18.25
C ARG A 7 21.27 13.51 -17.20
N LEU A 8 20.34 14.06 -16.43
CA LEU A 8 19.65 13.37 -15.36
C LEU A 8 18.90 12.13 -15.86
N ASP A 9 18.22 12.21 -17.00
CA ASP A 9 17.53 11.05 -17.60
C ASP A 9 18.47 9.88 -17.93
N VAL A 10 19.67 10.19 -18.44
CA VAL A 10 20.73 9.19 -18.71
C VAL A 10 21.32 8.65 -17.41
N GLU A 11 21.55 9.52 -16.43
CA GLU A 11 22.15 9.15 -15.16
C GLU A 11 21.21 8.25 -14.33
N LEU A 12 19.89 8.48 -14.37
CA LEU A 12 18.89 7.62 -13.72
C LEU A 12 18.93 6.19 -14.27
N VAL A 13 19.00 6.03 -15.60
CA VAL A 13 19.12 4.70 -16.23
C VAL A 13 20.45 4.05 -15.88
N ARG A 14 21.56 4.81 -15.97
CA ARG A 14 22.90 4.31 -15.62
C ARG A 14 22.96 3.80 -14.17
N ARG A 15 22.28 4.46 -13.24
CA ARG A 15 22.21 4.07 -11.82
C ARG A 15 21.18 2.98 -11.52
N GLY A 16 20.43 2.50 -12.52
CA GLY A 16 19.36 1.53 -12.33
C GLY A 16 18.12 2.08 -11.61
N LEU A 17 17.98 3.41 -11.55
CA LEU A 17 16.86 4.10 -10.90
C LEU A 17 15.64 4.25 -11.84
N ALA A 18 15.82 4.00 -13.13
CA ALA A 18 14.77 3.89 -14.13
C ALA A 18 15.19 2.85 -15.18
N PRO A 19 14.27 2.02 -15.72
CA PRO A 19 14.63 0.95 -16.66
C PRO A 19 14.80 1.44 -18.10
N SER A 20 14.34 2.65 -18.43
CA SER A 20 14.55 3.27 -19.75
C SER A 20 14.62 4.79 -19.65
N ARG A 21 15.17 5.44 -20.68
CA ARG A 21 15.22 6.91 -20.73
C ARG A 21 13.82 7.54 -20.75
N ALA A 22 12.85 6.89 -21.39
CA ALA A 22 11.47 7.37 -21.43
C ALA A 22 10.84 7.36 -20.04
N GLN A 23 11.01 6.26 -19.28
CA GLN A 23 10.53 6.21 -17.90
C GLN A 23 11.28 7.15 -16.97
N ALA A 24 12.58 7.38 -17.21
CA ALA A 24 13.35 8.37 -16.48
C ALA A 24 12.80 9.80 -16.71
N GLN A 25 12.39 10.14 -17.93
CA GLN A 25 11.78 11.43 -18.27
C GLN A 25 10.42 11.59 -17.60
N ASP A 26 9.58 10.56 -17.68
CA ASP A 26 8.27 10.52 -17.03
C ASP A 26 8.35 10.78 -15.51
N LEU A 27 9.29 10.11 -14.82
CA LEU A 27 9.54 10.33 -13.39
C LEU A 27 9.96 11.77 -13.08
N ILE A 28 10.77 12.39 -13.95
CA ILE A 28 11.23 13.77 -13.77
C ILE A 28 10.08 14.75 -13.98
N GLU A 29 9.30 14.56 -15.05
CA GLU A 29 8.14 15.40 -15.40
C GLU A 29 7.07 15.39 -14.32
N HIS A 30 6.83 14.23 -13.69
CA HIS A 30 5.88 14.08 -12.60
C HIS A 30 6.46 14.43 -11.21
N GLY A 31 7.67 15.01 -11.14
CA GLY A 31 8.26 15.49 -9.89
C GLY A 31 8.69 14.37 -8.93
N HIS A 32 8.87 13.15 -9.43
CA HIS A 32 9.32 12.00 -8.65
C HIS A 32 10.83 11.99 -8.40
N VAL A 33 11.60 12.87 -9.02
CA VAL A 33 13.07 12.85 -8.91
C VAL A 33 13.57 14.03 -8.08
N THR A 34 14.50 13.77 -7.16
CA THR A 34 15.26 14.81 -6.45
C THR A 34 16.74 14.71 -6.75
N VAL A 35 17.41 15.86 -6.81
CA VAL A 35 18.85 16.00 -6.95
C VAL A 35 19.35 16.91 -5.84
N ALA A 36 20.31 16.42 -5.04
CA ALA A 36 20.81 17.09 -3.85
C ALA A 36 19.69 17.55 -2.88
N GLY A 37 18.62 16.75 -2.77
CA GLY A 37 17.48 17.03 -1.89
C GLY A 37 16.40 17.95 -2.47
N ALA A 38 16.63 18.60 -3.62
CA ALA A 38 15.64 19.45 -4.29
C ALA A 38 14.95 18.70 -5.44
N PRO A 39 13.65 18.94 -5.71
CA PRO A 39 12.98 18.42 -6.91
C PRO A 39 13.76 18.79 -8.19
N ALA A 40 13.87 17.83 -9.10
CA ALA A 40 14.44 18.06 -10.41
C ALA A 40 13.36 17.89 -11.46
N ASP A 41 13.14 18.94 -12.23
CA ASP A 41 12.05 19.12 -13.20
C ASP A 41 12.52 19.06 -14.67
N LYS A 42 13.83 18.94 -14.89
CA LYS A 42 14.45 18.95 -16.23
C LYS A 42 15.28 17.71 -16.49
N ALA A 43 14.84 16.89 -17.44
CA ALA A 43 15.57 15.69 -17.89
C ALA A 43 17.00 16.00 -18.38
N ALA A 44 17.18 17.18 -18.99
CA ALA A 44 18.46 17.64 -19.50
C ALA A 44 19.42 18.19 -18.43
N ARG A 45 19.00 18.30 -17.16
CA ARG A 45 19.85 18.77 -16.06
C ARG A 45 21.14 17.95 -16.01
N LEU A 46 22.28 18.61 -16.05
CA LEU A 46 23.58 17.97 -15.92
C LEU A 46 23.87 17.68 -14.44
N VAL A 47 24.03 16.41 -14.09
CA VAL A 47 24.36 15.95 -12.74
C VAL A 47 25.76 15.33 -12.70
N ALA A 48 26.46 15.54 -11.60
CA ALA A 48 27.75 14.90 -11.37
C ALA A 48 27.54 13.43 -10.92
N PRO A 49 28.48 12.51 -11.24
CA PRO A 49 28.40 11.11 -10.80
C PRO A 49 28.24 10.90 -9.29
N ALA A 50 28.78 11.81 -8.47
CA ALA A 50 28.68 11.77 -7.00
C ALA A 50 27.51 12.58 -6.44
N GLU A 51 26.77 13.32 -7.27
CA GLU A 51 25.61 14.10 -6.82
C GLU A 51 24.50 13.14 -6.39
N ALA A 52 23.90 13.39 -5.22
CA ALA A 52 22.82 12.56 -4.69
C ALA A 52 21.60 12.68 -5.59
N VAL A 53 21.13 11.57 -6.14
CA VAL A 53 19.93 11.48 -6.97
C VAL A 53 19.03 10.43 -6.38
N ALA A 54 17.77 10.76 -6.15
CA ALA A 54 16.76 9.83 -5.62
C ALA A 54 15.50 9.89 -6.48
N VAL A 55 14.86 8.73 -6.63
CA VAL A 55 13.56 8.59 -7.29
C VAL A 55 12.54 8.15 -6.25
N ARG A 56 11.45 8.90 -6.13
CA ARG A 56 10.23 8.48 -5.44
C ARG A 56 9.40 7.69 -6.43
N HIS A 57 9.51 6.37 -6.39
CA HIS A 57 8.53 5.54 -7.06
C HIS A 57 7.17 5.78 -6.40
N SER A 58 6.12 6.02 -7.19
CA SER A 58 4.76 5.84 -6.72
C SER A 58 4.63 4.35 -6.38
N SER A 59 4.48 4.05 -5.09
CA SER A 59 4.08 2.71 -4.68
C SER A 59 2.77 2.40 -5.39
N PRO A 60 2.62 1.22 -6.03
CA PRO A 60 1.32 0.81 -6.59
C PRO A 60 0.28 0.57 -5.48
N TRP A 61 0.71 0.66 -4.22
CA TRP A 61 -0.10 0.48 -3.03
C TRP A 61 -0.47 1.80 -2.37
N ALA A 62 -1.69 1.87 -1.86
CA ALA A 62 -2.23 3.01 -1.11
C ALA A 62 -1.38 3.44 0.11
N SER A 63 -0.57 2.54 0.68
CA SER A 63 0.39 2.89 1.73
C SER A 63 1.60 1.95 1.76
N ARG A 64 2.70 2.40 2.40
CA ARG A 64 3.88 1.55 2.65
C ARG A 64 3.58 0.33 3.53
N GLY A 65 2.46 0.33 4.26
CA GLY A 65 2.03 -0.81 5.05
C GLY A 65 1.89 -2.09 4.22
N ALA A 66 1.53 -1.95 2.93
CA ALA A 66 1.37 -3.06 1.98
C ALA A 66 2.53 -4.06 1.98
N GLU A 67 3.77 -3.59 2.14
CA GLU A 67 4.97 -4.45 2.16
C GLU A 67 4.92 -5.52 3.27
N LYS A 68 4.30 -5.23 4.41
CA LYS A 68 4.15 -6.20 5.51
C LYS A 68 3.26 -7.36 5.10
N LEU A 69 2.09 -7.07 4.52
CA LEU A 69 1.16 -8.12 4.09
C LEU A 69 1.72 -8.90 2.90
N LEU A 70 2.40 -8.24 1.96
CA LEU A 70 3.09 -8.91 0.86
C LEU A 70 4.14 -9.91 1.38
N GLY A 71 4.92 -9.51 2.37
CA GLY A 71 5.87 -10.40 3.06
C GLY A 71 5.17 -11.58 3.72
N ALA A 72 4.08 -11.33 4.45
CA ALA A 72 3.30 -12.39 5.11
C ALA A 72 2.70 -13.39 4.11
N LEU A 73 2.07 -12.93 3.04
CA LEU A 73 1.49 -13.80 2.00
C LEU A 73 2.55 -14.59 1.21
N THR A 74 3.79 -14.09 1.18
CA THR A 74 4.92 -14.82 0.60
C THR A 74 5.41 -15.91 1.54
N ALA A 75 5.44 -15.65 2.85
CA ALA A 75 5.85 -16.61 3.88
C ALA A 75 4.79 -17.69 4.16
N PHE A 76 3.51 -17.37 3.99
CA PHE A 76 2.36 -18.24 4.25
C PHE A 76 1.50 -18.41 2.99
N PRO A 77 1.97 -19.18 1.99
CA PRO A 77 1.34 -19.27 0.69
C PRO A 77 -0.09 -19.84 0.73
N GLU A 78 -0.46 -20.62 1.75
CA GLU A 78 -1.80 -21.17 1.96
C GLU A 78 -2.87 -20.11 2.29
N LEU A 79 -2.46 -18.90 2.68
CA LEU A 79 -3.35 -17.79 3.05
C LEU A 79 -3.70 -16.86 1.87
N GLN A 80 -3.71 -17.36 0.62
CA GLN A 80 -3.99 -16.50 -0.53
C GLN A 80 -5.39 -15.83 -0.44
N PRO A 81 -5.49 -14.51 -0.70
CA PRO A 81 -6.76 -13.78 -0.69
C PRO A 81 -7.71 -14.13 -1.84
N SER A 82 -7.23 -14.76 -2.91
CA SER A 82 -8.00 -14.97 -4.14
C SER A 82 -9.35 -15.65 -3.88
N GLY A 83 -10.43 -15.00 -4.30
CA GLY A 83 -11.81 -15.46 -4.11
C GLY A 83 -12.35 -15.35 -2.67
N ARG A 84 -11.54 -14.95 -1.70
CA ARG A 84 -11.95 -14.83 -0.30
C ARG A 84 -12.61 -13.49 -0.01
N ILE A 85 -13.48 -13.52 0.98
CA ILE A 85 -13.99 -12.32 1.64
C ILE A 85 -13.09 -12.05 2.83
N CYS A 86 -12.46 -10.88 2.81
CA CYS A 86 -11.41 -10.54 3.76
C CYS A 86 -11.88 -9.45 4.73
N LEU A 87 -11.32 -9.44 5.94
CA LEU A 87 -11.44 -8.32 6.87
C LEU A 87 -10.05 -7.75 7.13
N ASP A 88 -9.92 -6.44 6.97
CA ASP A 88 -8.71 -5.67 7.24
C ASP A 88 -8.90 -4.83 8.52
N ALA A 89 -8.33 -5.29 9.62
CA ALA A 89 -8.42 -4.66 10.93
C ALA A 89 -7.29 -3.63 11.12
N GLY A 90 -7.66 -2.35 11.16
CA GLY A 90 -6.72 -1.23 11.17
C GLY A 90 -6.35 -0.78 9.76
N ALA A 91 -7.34 -0.66 8.88
CA ALA A 91 -7.12 -0.40 7.45
C ALA A 91 -6.35 0.90 7.18
N ALA A 92 -6.49 1.93 8.01
CA ALA A 92 -5.86 3.24 7.90
C ALA A 92 -5.97 3.81 6.46
N ALA A 93 -4.83 4.07 5.80
CA ALA A 93 -4.80 4.54 4.41
C ALA A 93 -5.16 3.45 3.38
N GLY A 94 -5.21 2.18 3.78
CA GLY A 94 -5.68 1.07 2.96
C GLY A 94 -4.59 0.18 2.35
N GLY A 95 -3.37 0.20 2.89
CA GLY A 95 -2.26 -0.57 2.31
C GLY A 95 -2.52 -2.08 2.26
N PHE A 96 -3.13 -2.65 3.30
CA PHE A 96 -3.50 -4.07 3.34
C PHE A 96 -4.73 -4.34 2.45
N THR A 97 -5.78 -3.54 2.60
CA THR A 97 -6.96 -3.57 1.71
C THR A 97 -6.59 -3.60 0.23
N ASP A 98 -5.68 -2.74 -0.21
CA ASP A 98 -5.22 -2.67 -1.61
C ASP A 98 -4.50 -3.97 -2.04
N VAL A 99 -3.60 -4.49 -1.19
CA VAL A 99 -2.95 -5.79 -1.44
C VAL A 99 -3.98 -6.91 -1.55
N LEU A 100 -4.97 -6.97 -0.67
CA LEU A 100 -6.03 -7.99 -0.71
C LEU A 100 -6.79 -7.93 -2.05
N LEU A 101 -7.21 -6.74 -2.48
CA LEU A 101 -7.95 -6.55 -3.73
C LEU A 101 -7.11 -6.91 -4.95
N GLN A 102 -5.86 -6.44 -5.02
CA GLN A 102 -4.97 -6.76 -6.15
C GLN A 102 -4.56 -8.23 -6.17
N ARG A 103 -4.57 -8.92 -5.02
CA ARG A 103 -4.39 -10.38 -4.90
C ARG A 103 -5.68 -11.18 -5.10
N GLY A 104 -6.75 -10.52 -5.52
CA GLY A 104 -7.97 -11.17 -6.00
C GLY A 104 -9.01 -11.47 -4.92
N ALA A 105 -8.98 -10.80 -3.77
CA ALA A 105 -10.08 -10.86 -2.81
C ALA A 105 -11.41 -10.53 -3.51
N ALA A 106 -12.45 -11.30 -3.19
CA ALA A 106 -13.80 -11.08 -3.72
C ALA A 106 -14.43 -9.83 -3.10
N ALA A 107 -14.19 -9.60 -1.80
CA ALA A 107 -14.58 -8.40 -1.09
C ALA A 107 -13.64 -8.17 0.11
N VAL A 108 -13.55 -6.91 0.57
CA VAL A 108 -12.78 -6.52 1.75
C VAL A 108 -13.63 -5.63 2.66
N CYS A 109 -13.77 -6.02 3.92
CA CYS A 109 -14.28 -5.16 4.98
C CYS A 109 -13.11 -4.42 5.64
N ALA A 110 -12.97 -3.13 5.34
CA ALA A 110 -11.91 -2.28 5.87
C ALA A 110 -12.39 -1.61 7.16
N VAL A 111 -11.84 -2.05 8.29
CA VAL A 111 -12.24 -1.60 9.64
C VAL A 111 -11.18 -0.68 10.23
N ASP A 112 -11.58 0.50 10.69
CA ASP A 112 -10.68 1.40 11.39
C ASP A 112 -11.40 2.23 12.47
N VAL A 113 -10.65 2.66 13.49
CA VAL A 113 -11.13 3.62 14.50
C VAL A 113 -11.10 5.05 13.98
N GLY A 114 -10.23 5.33 13.00
CA GLY A 114 -10.13 6.58 12.28
C GLY A 114 -11.32 6.84 11.35
N TYR A 115 -11.35 8.05 10.79
CA TYR A 115 -12.38 8.48 9.84
C TYR A 115 -11.74 9.23 8.68
N GLY A 116 -12.18 8.94 7.46
CA GLY A 116 -11.73 9.58 6.23
C GLY A 116 -10.30 9.22 5.81
N GLN A 117 -9.72 8.15 6.35
CA GLN A 117 -8.30 7.82 6.11
C GLN A 117 -8.08 6.97 4.87
N LEU A 118 -9.02 6.09 4.55
CA LEU A 118 -8.90 5.16 3.44
C LEU A 118 -8.75 5.91 2.11
N ALA A 119 -7.76 5.51 1.30
CA ALA A 119 -7.52 6.12 0.00
C ALA A 119 -8.79 6.12 -0.87
N TRP A 120 -9.02 7.23 -1.58
CA TRP A 120 -10.28 7.49 -2.29
C TRP A 120 -10.67 6.37 -3.27
N HIS A 121 -9.71 5.87 -4.06
CA HIS A 121 -9.96 4.80 -5.03
C HIS A 121 -10.42 3.49 -4.35
N LEU A 122 -9.89 3.16 -3.17
CA LEU A 122 -10.33 2.00 -2.40
C LEU A 122 -11.72 2.21 -1.81
N ARG A 123 -12.01 3.41 -1.30
CA ARG A 123 -13.35 3.76 -0.80
C ARG A 123 -14.42 3.65 -1.89
N GLN A 124 -14.05 3.91 -3.14
CA GLN A 124 -14.96 3.81 -4.29
C GLN A 124 -15.02 2.42 -4.90
N ASP A 125 -14.13 1.49 -4.53
CA ASP A 125 -14.15 0.14 -5.09
C ASP A 125 -15.40 -0.60 -4.57
N PRO A 126 -16.25 -1.13 -5.46
CA PRO A 126 -17.50 -1.80 -5.07
C PRO A 126 -17.28 -3.08 -4.25
N ARG A 127 -16.06 -3.61 -4.22
CA ARG A 127 -15.67 -4.76 -3.39
C ARG A 127 -15.31 -4.36 -1.97
N VAL A 128 -15.23 -3.07 -1.65
CA VAL A 128 -14.82 -2.57 -0.35
C VAL A 128 -16.02 -2.09 0.46
N VAL A 129 -16.16 -2.63 1.67
CA VAL A 129 -17.08 -2.13 2.68
C VAL A 129 -16.28 -1.40 3.73
N VAL A 130 -16.58 -0.12 3.95
CA VAL A 130 -15.84 0.74 4.89
C VAL A 130 -16.56 0.80 6.23
N LEU A 131 -15.87 0.39 7.30
CA LEU A 131 -16.32 0.45 8.68
C LEU A 131 -15.39 1.36 9.50
N GLU A 132 -15.74 2.64 9.56
CA GLU A 132 -14.97 3.66 10.28
C GLU A 132 -15.55 3.95 11.66
N ARG A 133 -14.71 4.48 12.56
CA ARG A 133 -15.06 4.73 13.96
C ARG A 133 -15.46 3.44 14.71
N VAL A 134 -14.93 2.30 14.28
CA VAL A 134 -15.21 0.99 14.87
C VAL A 134 -13.95 0.47 15.56
N ASN A 135 -14.08 0.12 16.84
CA ASN A 135 -12.98 -0.49 17.59
C ASN A 135 -13.05 -2.02 17.47
N VAL A 136 -12.04 -2.60 16.82
CA VAL A 136 -11.95 -4.05 16.56
C VAL A 136 -12.00 -4.92 17.82
N ARG A 137 -11.69 -4.38 19.01
CA ARG A 137 -11.85 -5.08 20.29
C ARG A 137 -13.30 -5.50 20.56
N HIS A 138 -14.25 -4.72 20.08
CA HIS A 138 -15.68 -4.91 20.31
C HIS A 138 -16.41 -5.36 19.05
N LEU A 139 -15.67 -5.67 17.99
CA LEU A 139 -16.23 -6.06 16.71
C LEU A 139 -16.92 -7.42 16.82
N THR A 140 -18.10 -7.50 16.25
CA THR A 140 -18.92 -8.69 16.14
C THR A 140 -19.34 -8.92 14.68
N ALA A 141 -19.85 -10.12 14.38
CA ALA A 141 -20.39 -10.43 13.06
C ALA A 141 -21.57 -9.52 12.67
N GLU A 142 -22.32 -9.00 13.65
CA GLU A 142 -23.46 -8.11 13.42
C GLU A 142 -23.04 -6.70 12.98
N ASP A 143 -21.84 -6.26 13.35
CA ASP A 143 -21.29 -4.98 12.94
C ASP A 143 -20.86 -4.98 11.47
N VAL A 144 -20.63 -6.16 10.89
CA VAL A 144 -20.24 -6.30 9.49
C VAL A 144 -21.46 -6.14 8.60
N PRO A 145 -21.52 -5.10 7.75
CA PRO A 145 -22.70 -4.82 6.96
C PRO A 145 -23.02 -5.98 6.02
N ALA A 146 -24.32 -6.18 5.79
CA ALA A 146 -24.84 -7.15 4.81
C ALA A 146 -24.39 -6.90 3.36
N GLY A 147 -23.60 -5.85 3.11
CA GLY A 147 -22.98 -5.56 1.81
C GLY A 147 -21.85 -6.51 1.40
N LEU A 148 -21.41 -7.41 2.29
CA LEU A 148 -20.48 -8.48 1.90
C LEU A 148 -21.22 -9.63 1.20
N PRO A 149 -20.63 -10.24 0.15
CA PRO A 149 -21.26 -11.33 -0.60
C PRO A 149 -21.29 -12.68 0.14
N GLY A 150 -20.88 -12.74 1.41
CA GLY A 150 -20.74 -13.96 2.19
C GLY A 150 -19.92 -13.77 3.48
N PRO A 151 -19.62 -14.86 4.21
CA PRO A 151 -18.85 -14.79 5.45
C PRO A 151 -17.38 -14.44 5.20
N VAL A 152 -16.77 -13.75 6.16
CA VAL A 152 -15.33 -13.50 6.16
C VAL A 152 -14.58 -14.82 6.35
N THR A 153 -13.56 -15.06 5.53
CA THR A 153 -12.75 -16.31 5.53
C THR A 153 -11.25 -16.03 5.65
N LEU A 154 -10.86 -14.76 5.75
CA LEU A 154 -9.49 -14.31 6.00
C LEU A 154 -9.52 -12.99 6.78
N VAL A 155 -8.78 -12.93 7.87
CA VAL A 155 -8.61 -11.70 8.67
C VAL A 155 -7.13 -11.32 8.64
N VAL A 156 -6.86 -10.06 8.32
CA VAL A 156 -5.54 -9.44 8.44
C VAL A 156 -5.63 -8.28 9.43
N ALA A 157 -4.55 -8.02 10.17
CA ALA A 157 -4.54 -6.96 11.17
C ALA A 157 -3.16 -6.28 11.27
N ASP A 158 -3.14 -4.95 11.23
CA ASP A 158 -1.96 -4.11 11.51
C ASP A 158 -2.36 -3.00 12.49
N LEU A 159 -2.33 -3.33 13.78
CA LEU A 159 -2.87 -2.49 14.84
C LEU A 159 -1.77 -1.80 15.64
N SER A 160 -1.99 -0.53 15.97
CA SER A 160 -1.11 0.26 16.85
C SER A 160 -1.78 0.55 18.19
N PHE A 161 -0.97 0.75 19.23
CA PHE A 161 -1.42 1.16 20.58
C PHE A 161 -2.39 0.20 21.29
N ILE A 162 -2.56 -1.04 20.79
CA ILE A 162 -3.35 -2.09 21.41
C ILE A 162 -2.62 -3.43 21.35
N SER A 163 -2.74 -4.22 22.42
CA SER A 163 -2.15 -5.57 22.46
C SER A 163 -3.00 -6.55 21.66
N LEU A 164 -2.36 -7.39 20.85
CA LEU A 164 -3.02 -8.49 20.13
C LEU A 164 -3.82 -9.41 21.06
N ARG A 165 -3.37 -9.61 22.31
CA ARG A 165 -4.09 -10.44 23.29
C ARG A 165 -5.51 -9.95 23.56
N LEU A 166 -5.77 -8.66 23.44
CA LEU A 166 -7.08 -8.06 23.72
C LEU A 166 -8.04 -8.14 22.52
N VAL A 167 -7.52 -8.27 21.31
CA VAL A 167 -8.31 -8.20 20.07
C VAL A 167 -8.41 -9.54 19.36
N LEU A 168 -7.47 -10.46 19.58
CA LEU A 168 -7.46 -11.77 18.94
C LEU A 168 -8.78 -12.55 19.12
N PRO A 169 -9.45 -12.57 20.29
CA PRO A 169 -10.72 -13.28 20.42
C PRO A 169 -11.81 -12.72 19.48
N ALA A 170 -11.92 -11.38 19.38
CA ALA A 170 -12.87 -10.74 18.49
C ALA A 170 -12.52 -11.03 17.03
N LEU A 171 -11.27 -10.82 16.63
CA LEU A 171 -10.81 -11.08 15.26
C LEU A 171 -10.97 -12.54 14.84
N ALA A 172 -10.65 -13.49 15.73
CA ALA A 172 -10.82 -14.91 15.47
C ALA A 172 -12.28 -15.31 15.30
N SER A 173 -13.21 -14.62 15.97
CA SER A 173 -14.65 -14.86 15.81
C SER A 173 -15.23 -14.40 14.48
N MET A 174 -14.48 -13.57 13.73
CA MET A 174 -14.95 -13.03 12.45
C MET A 174 -14.79 -13.99 11.28
N ALA A 175 -13.82 -14.92 11.34
CA ALA A 175 -13.54 -15.84 10.24
C ALA A 175 -14.24 -17.20 10.47
N SER A 176 -14.92 -17.69 9.44
CA SER A 176 -15.57 -19.02 9.43
C SER A 176 -15.00 -19.92 8.34
#